data_AF-A0A924UNA4-F1
#
_entry.id   AF-A0A924UNA4-F1
#
_cell.length_a   1.000
_cell.length_b   1.000
_cell.length_c   1.000
_cell.angle_alpha   90.00
_cell.angle_beta   90.00
_cell.angle_gamma   90.00
#
_symmetry.space_group_name_H-M   'P 1'
#
loop_
_entity.id
_entity.type
_entity.pdbx_description
1 polymer ?
#
loop_
_entity_poly.entity_id
_entity_poly.type
_entity_poly.pdbx_seq_one_letter_code
_entity_poly.pdbx_strand_id
1 'polypeptide(L)'
;MQKKQIHFDRASYQKAQEQAQEKKTILEKAKEEFTKITKSSVTDTNAFSSNFIQYAIDKIKEQHPEAKPLRLTDEKFLNLYDYDLSHLRVLNSQYCANNSTLKITANKAEIIVSEDLFKIFTQTELQNKRFEAVNELVEVAKKLQKEFFPHLRLMHVFHAMPLLVHYNFDIESVEPFYGAILKD
;
A
#
# COMPACT_ATOMS: atom_id res chain seq x y z
N MET A 1 6.52 -29.13 3.20
CA MET A 1 7.46 -28.19 3.85
C MET A 1 6.71 -26.94 4.30
N GLN A 2 6.79 -26.55 5.58
CA GLN A 2 6.21 -25.29 6.06
C GLN A 2 7.16 -24.13 5.76
N LYS A 3 6.68 -23.09 5.08
CA LYS A 3 7.46 -21.86 4.82
C LYS A 3 7.60 -21.06 6.11
N LYS A 4 8.76 -20.47 6.34
CA LYS A 4 9.07 -19.62 7.50
C LYS A 4 9.18 -18.16 7.06
N GLN A 5 8.56 -17.26 7.81
CA GLN A 5 8.66 -15.82 7.54
C GLN A 5 10.05 -15.32 7.95
N ILE A 6 10.76 -14.73 7.00
CA ILE A 6 12.12 -14.18 7.17
C ILE A 6 12.04 -12.71 7.58
N HIS A 7 11.21 -11.94 6.88
CA HIS A 7 11.14 -10.50 7.04
C HIS A 7 9.74 -9.97 6.73
N PHE A 8 9.40 -8.82 7.31
CA PHE A 8 8.22 -8.06 6.96
C PHE A 8 8.64 -6.61 6.72
N ASP A 9 8.46 -6.14 5.49
CA ASP A 9 8.79 -4.76 5.11
C ASP A 9 7.72 -3.80 5.62
N ARG A 10 7.88 -3.40 6.89
CA ARG A 10 6.97 -2.47 7.57
C ARG A 10 6.91 -1.11 6.90
N ALA A 11 8.02 -0.61 6.35
CA ALA A 11 8.09 0.72 5.76
C ALA A 11 7.27 0.77 4.47
N SER A 12 7.45 -0.22 3.60
CA SER A 12 6.67 -0.33 2.36
C SER A 12 5.19 -0.59 2.66
N TYR A 13 4.88 -1.41 3.67
CA TYR A 13 3.49 -1.63 4.10
C TYR A 13 2.82 -0.33 4.59
N GLN A 14 3.48 0.43 5.46
CA GLN A 14 2.97 1.71 5.95
C GLN A 14 2.73 2.70 4.81
N LYS A 15 3.69 2.82 3.87
CA LYS A 15 3.53 3.68 2.70
C LYS A 15 2.32 3.28 1.84
N ALA A 16 2.10 1.97 1.65
CA ALA A 16 0.94 1.48 0.91
C ALA A 16 -0.39 1.79 1.64
N GLN A 17 -0.40 1.72 2.97
CA GLN A 17 -1.55 2.13 3.79
C GLN A 17 -1.83 3.64 3.67
N GLU A 18 -0.79 4.47 3.73
CA GLU A 18 -0.90 5.93 3.57
C GLU A 18 -1.47 6.30 2.20
N GLN A 19 -0.97 5.68 1.12
CA GLN A 19 -1.49 5.89 -0.23
C GLN A 19 -2.96 5.47 -0.36
N ALA A 20 -3.35 4.34 0.23
CA ALA A 20 -4.74 3.92 0.22
C ALA A 20 -5.64 4.86 1.04
N GLN A 21 -5.14 5.38 2.17
CA GLN A 21 -5.84 6.37 2.98
C GLN A 21 -6.03 7.69 2.23
N GLU A 22 -5.01 8.17 1.54
CA GLU A 22 -5.11 9.36 0.68
C GLU A 22 -6.16 9.16 -0.42
N LYS A 23 -6.14 8.01 -1.11
CA LYS A 23 -7.13 7.70 -2.14
C LYS A 23 -8.56 7.71 -1.59
N LYS A 24 -8.75 7.16 -0.39
CA LYS A 24 -10.05 7.19 0.30
C LYS A 24 -10.47 8.62 0.64
N THR A 25 -9.55 9.45 1.13
CA THR A 25 -9.83 10.86 1.42
C THR A 25 -10.22 11.63 0.17
N ILE A 26 -9.57 11.38 -0.97
CA ILE A 26 -9.95 12.00 -2.26
C ILE A 26 -11.37 11.60 -2.66
N LEU A 27 -11.72 10.31 -2.52
CA LEU A 27 -13.08 9.83 -2.81
C LEU A 27 -14.14 10.50 -1.96
N GLU A 28 -13.91 10.64 -0.65
CA GLU A 28 -14.88 11.30 0.24
C GLU A 28 -15.01 12.80 -0.09
N LYS A 29 -13.89 13.50 -0.35
CA LYS A 29 -13.93 14.89 -0.85
C LYS A 29 -14.70 15.02 -2.17
N ALA A 30 -14.55 14.06 -3.09
CA ALA A 30 -15.27 14.04 -4.35
C ALA A 30 -16.79 13.85 -4.13
N LYS A 31 -17.20 13.01 -3.17
CA LYS A 31 -18.62 12.85 -2.80
C LYS A 31 -19.20 14.12 -2.21
N GLU A 32 -18.45 14.81 -1.36
CA GLU A 32 -18.86 16.11 -0.78
C GLU A 32 -19.04 17.16 -1.88
N GLU A 33 -18.07 17.28 -2.79
CA GLU A 33 -18.14 18.21 -3.92
C GLU A 33 -19.33 17.87 -4.85
N PHE A 34 -19.51 16.59 -5.19
CA PHE A 34 -20.68 16.13 -5.94
C PHE A 34 -21.99 16.53 -5.26
N THR A 35 -22.08 16.37 -3.94
CA THR A 35 -23.28 16.73 -3.17
C THR A 35 -23.52 18.24 -3.18
N LYS A 36 -22.44 19.04 -3.09
CA LYS A 36 -22.52 20.49 -3.16
C LYS A 36 -23.05 20.98 -4.50
N ILE A 37 -22.55 20.40 -5.59
CA ILE A 37 -22.91 20.73 -6.99
C ILE A 37 -24.34 20.28 -7.29
N THR A 38 -24.66 19.00 -7.05
CA THR A 38 -25.92 18.39 -7.50
C THR A 38 -27.04 18.47 -6.47
N LYS A 39 -26.76 18.89 -5.23
CA LYS A 39 -27.70 18.81 -4.09
C LYS A 39 -28.23 17.40 -3.83
N SER A 40 -27.53 16.36 -4.31
CA SER A 40 -27.90 14.96 -4.20
C SER A 40 -26.77 14.15 -3.58
N SER A 41 -27.09 13.04 -2.91
CA SER A 41 -26.08 12.14 -2.38
C SER A 41 -25.64 11.09 -3.41
N VAL A 42 -24.41 10.57 -3.24
CA VAL A 42 -23.92 9.44 -4.05
C VAL A 42 -24.61 8.16 -3.57
N THR A 43 -25.48 7.61 -4.41
CA THR A 43 -26.22 6.37 -4.14
C THR A 43 -25.46 5.11 -4.53
N ASP A 44 -24.56 5.20 -5.51
CA ASP A 44 -23.69 4.10 -5.94
C ASP A 44 -22.23 4.58 -5.94
N THR A 45 -21.49 4.18 -4.89
CA THR A 45 -20.09 4.55 -4.74
C THR A 45 -19.19 3.81 -5.76
N ASN A 46 -19.59 2.63 -6.24
CA ASN A 46 -18.81 1.90 -7.25
C ASN A 46 -18.86 2.63 -8.59
N ALA A 47 -20.06 2.97 -9.06
CA ALA A 47 -20.25 3.73 -10.29
C ALA A 47 -19.55 5.10 -10.19
N PHE A 48 -19.70 5.78 -9.05
CA PHE A 48 -19.02 7.06 -8.81
C PHE A 48 -17.49 6.90 -8.89
N SER A 49 -16.90 5.95 -8.16
CA SER A 49 -15.44 5.72 -8.13
C SER A 49 -14.83 5.33 -9.47
N SER A 50 -15.64 4.84 -10.40
CA SER A 50 -15.18 4.50 -11.76
C SER A 50 -14.97 5.75 -12.61
N ASN A 51 -15.84 6.75 -12.47
CA ASN A 51 -15.72 8.04 -13.16
C ASN A 51 -16.61 9.09 -12.47
N PHE A 52 -15.99 9.98 -11.67
CA PHE A 52 -16.75 11.00 -10.93
C PHE A 52 -17.51 11.95 -11.85
N ILE A 53 -16.92 12.27 -13.01
CA ILE A 53 -17.44 13.30 -13.93
C ILE A 53 -18.66 12.79 -14.66
N GLN A 54 -18.58 11.58 -15.23
CA GLN A 54 -19.72 11.01 -15.94
C GLN A 54 -20.89 10.80 -14.97
N TYR A 55 -20.62 10.27 -13.77
CA TYR A 55 -21.65 10.09 -12.76
C TYR A 55 -22.33 11.42 -12.38
N ALA A 56 -21.56 12.51 -12.25
CA ALA A 56 -22.10 13.83 -11.97
C ALA A 56 -22.99 14.35 -13.11
N ILE A 57 -22.53 14.24 -14.36
CA ILE A 57 -23.29 14.66 -15.54
C ILE A 57 -24.61 13.90 -15.65
N ASP A 58 -24.57 12.58 -15.47
CA ASP A 58 -25.78 11.75 -15.57
C ASP A 58 -26.81 12.14 -14.51
N LYS A 59 -26.36 12.40 -13.27
CA LYS A 59 -27.22 12.88 -12.19
C LYS A 59 -27.80 14.27 -12.46
N ILE A 60 -27.00 15.18 -13.01
CA ILE A 60 -27.47 16.51 -13.40
C ILE A 60 -28.53 16.41 -14.50
N LYS A 61 -28.32 15.56 -15.52
CA LYS A 61 -29.31 15.33 -16.59
C LYS A 61 -30.60 14.67 -16.09
N GLU A 62 -30.54 13.87 -15.03
CA GLU A 62 -31.73 13.31 -14.38
C GLU A 62 -32.57 14.39 -13.69
N GLN A 63 -31.95 15.44 -13.15
CA GLN A 63 -32.63 16.55 -12.49
C GLN A 63 -33.35 17.49 -13.46
N HIS A 64 -32.92 17.52 -14.72
CA HIS A 64 -33.45 18.42 -15.76
C HIS A 64 -33.96 17.63 -16.98
N PRO A 65 -35.00 16.79 -16.82
CA PRO A 65 -35.51 15.93 -17.89
C PRO A 65 -36.05 16.71 -19.10
N GLU A 66 -36.49 17.95 -18.91
CA GLU A 66 -37.03 18.84 -19.93
C GLU A 66 -35.99 19.26 -20.98
N ALA A 67 -34.70 19.26 -20.64
CA ALA A 67 -33.63 19.56 -21.57
C ALA A 67 -33.11 18.32 -22.33
N LYS A 68 -33.56 17.11 -21.99
CA LYS A 68 -33.17 15.87 -22.70
C LYS A 68 -33.50 15.88 -24.21
N PRO A 69 -34.66 16.39 -24.66
CA PRO A 69 -34.99 16.47 -26.09
C PRO A 69 -34.05 17.37 -26.90
N LEU A 70 -33.36 18.32 -26.24
CA LEU A 70 -32.46 19.27 -26.90
C LEU A 70 -31.17 18.61 -27.41
N ARG A 71 -30.88 17.37 -27.02
CA ARG A 71 -29.70 16.58 -27.46
C ARG A 71 -28.38 17.38 -27.38
N LEU A 72 -28.24 18.19 -26.33
CA LEU A 72 -27.04 18.99 -26.09
C LEU A 72 -25.85 18.10 -25.76
N THR A 73 -24.65 18.56 -26.12
CA THR A 73 -23.42 17.97 -25.60
C THR A 73 -23.31 18.24 -24.10
N ASP A 74 -22.56 17.41 -23.37
CA ASP A 74 -22.43 17.51 -21.93
C ASP A 74 -21.96 18.89 -21.47
N GLU A 75 -20.97 19.48 -22.16
CA GLU A 75 -20.49 20.83 -21.85
C GLU A 75 -21.55 21.91 -22.07
N LYS A 76 -22.33 21.82 -23.16
CA LYS A 76 -23.42 22.76 -23.41
C LYS A 76 -24.54 22.60 -22.39
N PHE A 77 -24.79 21.38 -21.93
CA PHE A 77 -25.77 21.09 -20.89
C PHE A 77 -25.35 21.70 -19.55
N LEU A 78 -24.10 21.47 -19.14
CA LEU A 78 -23.56 22.04 -17.90
C LEU A 78 -23.57 23.57 -17.93
N ASN A 79 -23.17 24.18 -19.05
CA ASN A 79 -23.18 25.64 -19.22
C ASN A 79 -24.59 26.22 -19.22
N LEU A 80 -25.60 25.50 -19.76
CA LEU A 80 -26.99 25.97 -19.78
C LEU A 80 -27.56 26.14 -18.35
N TYR A 81 -27.10 25.30 -17.42
CA TYR A 81 -27.56 25.27 -16.04
C TYR A 81 -26.49 25.75 -15.04
N ASP A 82 -25.43 26.39 -15.52
CA ASP A 82 -24.33 26.96 -14.73
C ASP A 82 -23.67 25.96 -13.73
N TYR A 83 -23.55 24.69 -14.12
CA TYR A 83 -22.83 23.70 -13.32
C TYR A 83 -21.32 23.74 -13.58
N ASP A 84 -20.54 24.09 -12.56
CA ASP A 84 -19.08 23.98 -12.58
C ASP A 84 -18.60 22.65 -12.00
N LEU A 85 -17.95 21.83 -12.83
CA LEU A 85 -17.34 20.55 -12.42
C LEU A 85 -15.81 20.63 -12.30
N SER A 86 -15.20 21.81 -12.40
CA SER A 86 -13.73 21.97 -12.47
C SER A 86 -13.01 21.38 -11.28
N HIS A 87 -13.51 21.62 -10.06
CA HIS A 87 -12.92 21.04 -8.84
C HIS A 87 -13.06 19.52 -8.80
N LEU A 88 -14.22 18.99 -9.23
CA LEU A 88 -14.44 17.55 -9.31
C LEU A 88 -13.51 16.88 -10.34
N ARG A 89 -13.18 17.57 -11.45
CA ARG A 89 -12.19 17.09 -12.44
C ARG A 89 -10.79 16.96 -11.85
N VAL A 90 -10.38 17.92 -11.03
CA VAL A 90 -9.09 17.85 -10.30
C VAL A 90 -9.07 16.64 -9.36
N LEU A 91 -10.14 16.44 -8.57
CA LEU A 91 -10.25 15.30 -7.67
C LEU A 91 -10.26 13.96 -8.42
N ASN A 92 -10.95 13.87 -9.57
CA ASN A 92 -10.93 12.69 -10.42
C ASN A 92 -9.52 12.36 -10.92
N SER A 93 -8.77 13.37 -11.37
CA SER A 93 -7.38 13.18 -11.80
C SER A 93 -6.48 12.69 -10.66
N GLN A 94 -6.61 13.26 -9.46
CA GLN A 94 -5.84 12.83 -8.28
C GLN A 94 -6.20 11.41 -7.87
N TYR A 95 -7.49 11.05 -7.93
CA TYR A 95 -7.97 9.70 -7.61
C TYR A 95 -7.43 8.65 -8.58
N CYS A 96 -7.44 8.95 -9.89
CA CYS A 96 -6.91 8.05 -10.93
C CYS A 96 -5.38 7.94 -10.89
N ALA A 97 -4.67 8.98 -10.47
CA ALA A 97 -3.21 8.95 -10.35
C ALA A 97 -2.74 8.04 -9.20
N ASN A 98 -3.57 7.82 -8.18
CA ASN A 98 -3.26 6.93 -7.07
C ASN A 98 -3.64 5.48 -7.42
N ASN A 99 -2.64 4.60 -7.53
CA ASN A 99 -2.83 3.20 -7.93
C ASN A 99 -3.29 2.26 -6.79
N SER A 100 -3.47 2.75 -5.57
CA SER A 100 -3.95 1.93 -4.46
C SER A 100 -5.35 1.38 -4.75
N THR A 101 -5.61 0.15 -4.29
CA THR A 101 -6.93 -0.47 -4.42
C THR A 101 -7.76 -0.18 -3.18
N LEU A 102 -8.99 0.29 -3.39
CA LEU A 102 -10.01 0.40 -2.36
C LEU A 102 -11.06 -0.66 -2.62
N LYS A 103 -11.56 -1.30 -1.57
CA LYS A 103 -12.74 -2.15 -1.66
C LYS A 103 -13.94 -1.32 -1.26
N ILE A 104 -15.00 -1.36 -2.05
CA ILE A 104 -16.25 -0.69 -1.73
C ILE A 104 -17.24 -1.74 -1.27
N THR A 105 -17.57 -1.71 0.03
CA THR A 105 -18.55 -2.60 0.65
C THR A 105 -19.71 -1.74 1.14
N ALA A 106 -20.94 -1.99 0.65
CA ALA A 106 -22.14 -1.25 1.05
C ALA A 106 -21.98 0.29 1.00
N ASN A 107 -21.46 0.84 -0.12
CA ASN A 107 -21.16 2.26 -0.33
C ASN A 107 -20.10 2.89 0.60
N LYS A 108 -19.39 2.07 1.38
CA LYS A 108 -18.25 2.52 2.19
C LYS A 108 -16.96 2.04 1.56
N ALA A 109 -16.00 2.95 1.43
CA ALA A 109 -14.65 2.62 0.99
C ALA A 109 -13.83 2.08 2.17
N GLU A 110 -13.37 0.86 2.02
CA GLU A 110 -12.50 0.14 2.94
C GLU A 110 -11.09 0.04 2.34
N ILE A 111 -10.10 0.30 3.18
CA ILE A 111 -8.70 0.15 2.81
C ILE A 111 -8.33 -1.31 2.98
N ILE A 112 -7.85 -1.94 1.92
CA ILE A 112 -7.34 -3.31 1.96
C ILE A 112 -5.91 -3.29 1.43
N VAL A 113 -4.96 -3.36 2.35
CA VAL A 113 -3.56 -3.59 2.04
C VAL A 113 -3.20 -4.94 2.64
N SER A 114 -2.96 -5.93 1.79
CA SER A 114 -2.60 -7.27 2.26
C SER A 114 -1.17 -7.26 2.79
N GLU A 115 -1.00 -7.61 4.06
CA GLU A 115 0.33 -7.75 4.68
C GLU A 115 1.18 -8.80 3.97
N ASP A 116 0.55 -9.82 3.38
CA ASP A 116 1.26 -10.94 2.76
C ASP A 116 2.10 -10.49 1.55
N LEU A 117 1.73 -9.38 0.90
CA LEU A 117 2.52 -8.77 -0.17
C LEU A 117 3.87 -8.21 0.32
N PHE A 118 4.02 -8.00 1.62
CA PHE A 118 5.21 -7.41 2.25
C PHE A 118 5.94 -8.41 3.15
N LYS A 119 5.47 -9.66 3.23
CA LYS A 119 6.13 -10.75 3.96
C LYS A 119 7.05 -11.51 3.02
N ILE A 120 8.31 -11.63 3.41
CA ILE A 120 9.29 -12.48 2.73
C ILE A 120 9.32 -13.82 3.46
N PHE A 121 9.12 -14.90 2.71
CA PHE A 121 9.14 -16.27 3.22
C PHE A 121 10.27 -17.07 2.59
N THR A 122 10.74 -18.10 3.31
CA THR A 122 11.58 -19.14 2.73
C THR A 122 10.84 -19.89 1.60
N GLN A 123 11.59 -20.27 0.58
CA GLN A 123 11.08 -20.94 -0.61
C GLN A 123 11.47 -22.42 -0.66
N THR A 124 12.59 -22.80 -0.03
CA THR A 124 13.12 -24.18 -0.05
C THR A 124 13.49 -24.68 1.36
N GLU A 125 13.70 -25.99 1.49
CA GLU A 125 14.06 -26.62 2.77
C GLU A 125 15.49 -26.22 3.20
N LEU A 126 16.37 -25.99 2.22
CA LEU A 126 17.70 -25.45 2.45
C LEU A 126 17.64 -24.05 3.05
N GLN A 127 16.77 -23.18 2.52
CA GLN A 127 16.54 -21.84 3.08
C GLN A 127 15.93 -21.91 4.49
N ASN A 128 15.06 -22.89 4.78
CA ASN A 128 14.58 -23.14 6.14
C ASN A 128 15.72 -23.49 7.11
N LYS A 129 16.61 -24.41 6.72
CA LYS A 129 17.76 -24.81 7.55
C LYS A 129 18.74 -23.66 7.77
N ARG A 130 19.01 -22.86 6.74
CA ARG A 130 19.84 -21.64 6.85
C ARG A 130 19.20 -20.62 7.79
N PHE A 131 17.89 -20.41 7.68
CA PHE A 131 17.16 -19.48 8.56
C PHE A 131 17.15 -19.94 10.02
N GLU A 132 17.01 -21.25 10.29
CA GLU A 132 17.13 -21.82 11.63
C GLU A 132 18.52 -21.58 12.23
N ALA A 133 19.58 -21.93 11.49
CA ALA A 133 20.97 -21.73 11.95
C ALA A 133 21.29 -20.26 12.24
N VAL A 134 20.80 -19.34 11.41
CA VAL A 134 20.96 -17.90 11.65
C VAL A 134 20.22 -17.45 12.92
N ASN A 135 19.02 -17.95 13.18
CA ASN A 135 18.29 -17.62 14.40
C ASN A 135 18.99 -18.16 15.66
N GLU A 136 19.54 -19.38 15.60
CA GLU A 136 20.33 -19.94 16.70
C GLU A 136 21.55 -19.05 17.01
N LEU A 137 22.27 -18.61 15.99
CA LEU A 137 23.39 -17.70 16.14
C LEU A 137 22.97 -16.36 16.78
N VAL A 138 21.81 -15.83 16.40
CA VAL A 138 21.23 -14.62 16.98
C VAL A 138 20.90 -14.80 18.45
N GLU A 139 20.33 -15.93 18.85
CA GLU A 139 20.03 -16.21 20.26
C GLU A 139 21.31 -16.38 21.10
N VAL A 140 22.33 -17.05 20.57
CA VAL A 140 23.65 -17.13 21.23
C VAL A 140 24.25 -15.74 21.41
N ALA A 141 24.23 -14.90 20.37
CA ALA A 141 24.76 -13.54 20.44
C ALA A 141 23.99 -12.68 21.47
N LYS A 142 22.65 -12.78 21.52
CA LYS A 142 21.81 -12.10 22.53
C LYS A 142 22.15 -12.56 23.95
N LYS A 143 22.36 -13.86 24.16
CA LYS A 143 22.76 -14.40 25.46
C LYS A 143 24.10 -13.83 25.91
N LEU A 144 25.11 -13.84 25.03
CA LEU A 144 26.43 -13.27 25.30
C LEU A 144 26.36 -11.77 25.61
N GLN A 145 25.56 -11.01 24.85
CA GLN A 145 25.31 -9.60 25.11
C GLN A 145 24.72 -9.40 26.51
N LYS A 146 23.69 -10.17 26.87
CA LYS A 146 23.01 -10.03 28.16
C LYS A 146 23.90 -10.40 29.35
N GLU A 147 24.68 -11.47 29.24
CA GLU A 147 25.45 -12.04 30.36
C GLU A 147 26.84 -11.41 30.54
N PHE A 148 27.51 -11.04 29.45
CA PHE A 148 28.92 -10.64 29.48
C PHE A 148 29.17 -9.24 28.91
N PHE A 149 28.35 -8.77 27.97
CA PHE A 149 28.61 -7.52 27.24
C PHE A 149 27.34 -6.66 27.06
N PRO A 150 26.72 -6.13 28.14
CA PRO A 150 25.41 -5.47 28.09
C PRO A 150 25.38 -4.21 27.23
N HIS A 151 26.53 -3.56 27.03
CA HIS A 151 26.67 -2.37 26.18
C HIS A 151 27.06 -2.68 24.73
N LEU A 152 27.37 -3.93 24.41
CA LEU A 152 27.73 -4.34 23.05
C LEU A 152 26.48 -4.31 22.17
N ARG A 153 26.54 -3.63 21.03
CA ARG A 153 25.46 -3.68 20.05
C ARG A 153 25.63 -4.94 19.19
N LEU A 154 24.61 -5.79 19.13
CA LEU A 154 24.64 -7.03 18.33
C LEU A 154 25.04 -6.79 16.88
N MET A 155 24.64 -5.66 16.29
CA MET A 155 25.05 -5.27 14.93
C MET A 155 26.58 -5.23 14.77
N HIS A 156 27.34 -4.81 15.78
CA HIS A 156 28.80 -4.79 15.74
C HIS A 156 29.37 -6.21 15.77
N VAL A 157 28.76 -7.12 16.53
CA VAL A 157 29.13 -8.56 16.54
C VAL A 157 28.92 -9.15 15.15
N PHE A 158 27.75 -8.93 14.54
CA PHE A 158 27.47 -9.44 13.20
C PHE A 158 28.34 -8.80 12.12
N HIS A 159 28.66 -7.51 12.20
CA HIS A 159 29.62 -6.89 11.25
C HIS A 159 31.04 -7.43 11.41
N ALA A 160 31.44 -7.79 12.63
CA ALA A 160 32.78 -8.34 12.90
C ALA A 160 32.87 -9.85 12.65
N MET A 161 31.75 -10.57 12.55
CA MET A 161 31.74 -12.03 12.37
C MET A 161 32.53 -12.53 11.16
N PRO A 162 32.45 -11.90 9.97
CA PRO A 162 33.34 -12.24 8.85
C PRO A 162 34.81 -12.23 9.25
N LEU A 163 35.26 -11.19 9.96
CA LEU A 163 36.65 -11.03 10.40
C LEU A 163 37.04 -12.03 11.50
N LEU A 164 36.14 -12.31 12.45
CA LEU A 164 36.37 -13.27 13.53
C LEU A 164 36.48 -14.72 13.02
N VAL A 165 35.68 -15.06 12.01
CA VAL A 165 35.72 -16.38 11.37
C VAL A 165 36.99 -16.55 10.55
N HIS A 166 37.43 -15.53 9.79
CA HIS A 166 38.71 -15.57 9.08
C HIS A 166 39.89 -15.72 10.06
N TYR A 167 39.89 -14.97 11.16
CA TYR A 167 40.99 -14.96 12.12
C TYR A 167 41.14 -16.28 12.90
N ASN A 168 40.04 -16.97 13.22
CA ASN A 168 40.07 -18.19 14.03
C ASN A 168 39.98 -19.50 13.23
N PHE A 169 39.54 -19.46 11.96
CA PHE A 169 39.25 -20.69 11.20
C PHE A 169 39.85 -20.74 9.79
N ASP A 170 40.60 -19.74 9.33
CA ASP A 170 41.23 -19.71 7.99
C ASP A 170 40.23 -19.97 6.85
N ILE A 171 39.02 -19.41 6.96
CA ILE A 171 37.96 -19.54 5.94
C ILE A 171 37.96 -18.29 5.06
N GLU A 172 38.30 -18.44 3.77
CA GLU A 172 38.57 -17.35 2.81
C GLU A 172 37.34 -16.52 2.37
N SER A 173 36.12 -16.90 2.74
CA SER A 173 34.94 -16.07 2.41
C SER A 173 33.81 -16.23 3.43
N VAL A 174 33.30 -15.09 3.90
CA VAL A 174 32.10 -15.01 4.73
C VAL A 174 31.18 -13.98 4.11
N GLU A 175 30.03 -14.44 3.61
CA GLU A 175 29.05 -13.58 2.97
C GLU A 175 28.20 -12.78 3.97
N PRO A 176 27.62 -11.63 3.56
CA PRO A 176 26.71 -10.87 4.41
C PRO A 176 25.46 -11.68 4.80
N PHE A 177 25.09 -11.63 6.08
CA PHE A 177 24.05 -12.44 6.73
C PHE A 177 22.70 -12.55 5.99
N TYR A 178 22.22 -11.46 5.40
CA TYR A 178 20.93 -11.46 4.69
C TYR A 178 21.01 -12.08 3.28
N GLY A 179 22.17 -12.00 2.62
CA GLY A 179 22.38 -12.60 1.29
C GLY A 179 22.50 -14.12 1.34
N ALA A 180 23.04 -14.66 2.44
CA ALA A 180 23.26 -16.10 2.61
C ALA A 180 21.96 -16.93 2.71
N ILE A 181 20.87 -16.34 3.20
CA ILE A 181 19.59 -17.05 3.38
C ILE A 181 18.85 -17.21 2.05
N LEU A 182 18.98 -16.26 1.12
CA LEU A 182 18.16 -16.19 -0.10
C LEU A 182 18.87 -16.72 -1.36
N LYS A 183 20.16 -17.08 -1.30
CA LYS A 183 20.86 -17.74 -2.42
C LYS A 183 20.42 -19.18 -2.57
N ASP A 184 20.19 -19.62 -3.79
CA ASP A 184 19.96 -21.02 -4.14
C ASP A 184 21.26 -21.84 -4.06
#